data_AF-A0A2S1QDZ3-F1
#
_entry.id   AF-A0A2S1QDZ3-F1
#
_cell.length_a   1.000
_cell.length_b   1.000
_cell.length_c   1.000
_cell.angle_alpha   90.00
_cell.angle_beta   90.00
_cell.angle_gamma   90.00
#
_symmetry.space_group_name_H-M   'P 1'
#
loop_
_entity.id
_entity.type
_entity.pdbx_description
1 polymer ?
#
loop_
_entity_poly.entity_id
_entity_poly.type
_entity_poly.pdbx_seq_one_letter_code
_entity_poly.pdbx_strand_id
1 'polypeptide(L)'
;MKTYILPNWCKKIGLILFIITSLLNGSLNFINNSINKYKMSGINTSEIGTESDNGILGLLNAFSGGGLIYGIDFIAIIAMLIYMISKEKVEDDYIDKLRLESFQLTFIIGLLATTFIYMLAKDLKLTLDYFIFPLLWSYIIIFFIKRKMYL
;
A
#
# COMPACT_ATOMS: atom_id res chain seq x y z
N MET A 1 -19.92 20.18 6.89
CA MET A 1 -18.71 20.66 7.62
C MET A 1 -17.55 20.57 6.64
N LYS A 2 -16.80 21.65 6.38
CA LYS A 2 -15.65 21.57 5.44
C LYS A 2 -14.52 20.78 6.08
N THR A 3 -14.28 19.55 5.64
CA THR A 3 -13.27 18.64 6.20
C THR A 3 -11.88 18.77 5.54
N TYR A 4 -11.71 19.71 4.62
CA TYR A 4 -10.49 19.84 3.82
C TYR A 4 -9.51 20.83 4.42
N ILE A 5 -8.29 20.35 4.64
CA ILE A 5 -7.19 21.14 5.21
C ILE A 5 -6.11 21.42 4.14
N LEU A 6 -5.97 20.55 3.14
CA LEU A 6 -4.89 20.64 2.15
C LEU A 6 -5.38 21.10 0.76
N PRO A 7 -4.53 21.83 0.00
CA PRO A 7 -4.86 22.31 -1.35
C PRO A 7 -4.94 21.16 -2.38
N ASN A 8 -5.57 21.44 -3.52
CA ASN A 8 -5.88 20.42 -4.53
C ASN A 8 -4.63 19.76 -5.18
N TRP A 9 -3.49 20.45 -5.24
CA TRP A 9 -2.25 19.91 -5.81
C TRP A 9 -1.67 18.79 -4.95
N CYS A 10 -1.88 18.83 -3.63
CA CYS A 10 -1.44 17.78 -2.71
C CYS A 10 -2.13 16.44 -2.99
N LYS A 11 -3.33 16.44 -3.59
CA LYS A 11 -4.04 15.21 -3.94
C LYS A 11 -3.26 14.36 -4.94
N LYS A 12 -2.72 14.98 -5.99
CA LYS A 12 -1.92 14.28 -6.99
C LYS A 12 -0.60 13.79 -6.41
N ILE A 13 0.05 14.62 -5.60
CA ILE A 13 1.31 14.30 -4.94
C ILE A 13 1.14 13.11 -4.00
N GLY A 14 0.12 13.12 -3.13
CA GLY A 14 -0.17 12.03 -2.20
C GLY A 14 -0.45 10.71 -2.91
N LEU A 15 -1.21 10.74 -4.01
CA LEU A 15 -1.49 9.54 -4.81
C LEU A 15 -0.23 8.98 -5.47
N ILE A 16 0.58 9.84 -6.11
CA ILE A 16 1.83 9.41 -6.76
C ILE A 16 2.79 8.84 -5.72
N LEU A 17 2.95 9.53 -4.59
CA LEU A 17 3.83 9.09 -3.51
C LEU A 17 3.38 7.76 -2.92
N PHE A 18 2.07 7.56 -2.69
CA PHE A 18 1.52 6.29 -2.23
C PHE A 18 1.79 5.16 -3.22
N ILE A 19 1.58 5.38 -4.52
CA ILE A 19 1.81 4.34 -5.54
C ILE A 19 3.29 3.94 -5.57
N ILE A 20 4.21 4.92 -5.58
CA ILE A 20 5.65 4.65 -5.64
C ILE A 20 6.09 3.89 -4.39
N THR A 21 5.73 4.37 -3.20
CA THR A 21 6.13 3.74 -1.93
C THR A 21 5.51 2.35 -1.74
N SER A 22 4.24 2.17 -2.11
CA SER A 22 3.59 0.86 -2.03
C SER A 22 4.16 -0.15 -3.03
N LEU A 23 4.52 0.28 -4.24
CA LEU A 23 5.19 -0.59 -5.22
C LEU A 23 6.61 -0.96 -4.78
N LEU A 24 7.34 -0.01 -4.20
CA LEU A 24 8.67 -0.27 -3.62
C LEU A 24 8.59 -1.25 -2.45
N ASN A 25 7.62 -1.09 -1.53
CA ASN A 25 7.45 -2.03 -0.45
C ASN A 25 7.09 -3.43 -0.96
N GLY A 26 6.14 -3.52 -1.91
CA GLY A 26 5.75 -4.79 -2.52
C GLY A 26 6.91 -5.51 -3.20
N SER A 27 7.76 -4.78 -3.93
CA SER A 27 8.92 -5.36 -4.63
C SER A 27 10.00 -5.81 -3.65
N LEU A 28 10.34 -5.01 -2.65
CA LEU A 28 11.31 -5.36 -1.61
C LEU A 28 10.86 -6.61 -0.83
N ASN A 29 9.60 -6.66 -0.41
CA ASN A 29 9.07 -7.82 0.33
C ASN A 29 9.01 -9.08 -0.53
N PHE A 30 8.69 -8.96 -1.82
CA PHE A 30 8.70 -10.10 -2.73
C PHE A 30 10.12 -10.66 -2.92
N ILE A 31 11.11 -9.79 -3.12
CA ILE A 31 12.52 -10.19 -3.27
C ILE A 31 13.04 -10.83 -1.98
N ASN A 32 12.83 -10.19 -0.83
CA ASN A 32 13.32 -10.67 0.46
C ASN A 32 12.71 -12.03 0.83
N ASN A 33 11.40 -12.20 0.62
CA ASN A 33 10.73 -13.48 0.86
C ASN A 33 11.20 -14.58 -0.11
N SER A 34 11.46 -14.22 -1.38
CA SER A 34 12.01 -15.14 -2.37
C SER A 34 13.40 -15.63 -1.96
N ILE A 35 14.33 -14.73 -1.64
CA ILE A 35 15.70 -15.05 -1.21
C ILE A 35 15.72 -15.90 0.06
N ASN A 36 14.93 -15.53 1.09
CA ASN A 36 14.88 -16.26 2.34
C ASN A 36 14.31 -17.67 2.18
N LYS A 37 13.35 -17.87 1.26
CA LYS A 37 12.82 -19.19 0.93
C LYS A 37 13.87 -20.10 0.29
N TYR A 38 14.78 -19.56 -0.53
CA TYR A 38 15.91 -20.33 -1.09
C TYR A 38 16.98 -20.63 -0.03
N LYS A 39 17.26 -19.72 0.90
CA LYS A 39 18.18 -19.98 2.03
C LYS A 39 17.70 -21.11 2.95
N MET A 40 16.39 -21.22 3.18
CA MET A 40 15.80 -22.27 4.02
C MET A 40 15.87 -23.68 3.38
N SER A 41 16.06 -23.77 2.05
CA SER A 41 16.06 -25.03 1.30
C SER A 41 17.39 -25.80 1.33
N GLY A 42 18.33 -25.45 2.22
CA GLY A 42 19.57 -26.22 2.43
C GLY A 42 20.68 -26.00 1.40
N ILE A 43 20.53 -25.04 0.48
CA ILE A 43 21.67 -24.56 -0.31
C ILE A 43 22.42 -23.56 0.57
N ASN A 44 23.52 -24.02 1.17
CA ASN A 44 24.46 -23.14 1.86
C ASN A 44 24.96 -22.09 0.86
N THR A 45 24.42 -20.88 0.93
CA THR A 45 24.85 -19.74 0.12
C THR A 45 26.19 -19.16 0.60
N SER A 46 27.08 -20.00 1.17
CA SER A 46 28.48 -19.64 1.39
C SER A 46 29.29 -19.64 0.10
N GLU A 47 28.72 -20.14 -1.01
CA GLU A 47 29.37 -20.21 -2.32
C GLU A 47 28.62 -19.48 -3.45
N ILE A 48 27.63 -18.64 -3.14
CA ILE A 48 27.14 -17.66 -4.13
C ILE A 48 27.99 -16.40 -3.93
N GLY A 49 29.11 -16.44 -4.63
CA GLY A 49 30.02 -15.36 -5.02
C GLY A 49 29.80 -14.00 -4.38
N THR A 50 30.80 -13.60 -3.62
CA THR A 50 31.41 -12.28 -3.74
C THR A 50 31.73 -11.97 -5.21
N GLU A 51 30.75 -11.56 -5.99
CA GLU A 51 30.98 -10.80 -7.22
C GLU A 51 30.09 -9.57 -7.22
N SER A 52 30.73 -8.49 -6.76
CA SER A 52 30.66 -7.14 -7.33
C SER A 52 29.42 -6.82 -8.15
N ASP A 53 28.63 -5.89 -7.62
CA ASP A 53 28.15 -4.70 -8.32
C ASP A 53 28.00 -4.80 -9.83
N ASN A 54 26.75 -4.76 -10.29
CA ASN A 54 26.31 -3.78 -11.29
C ASN A 54 24.78 -3.76 -11.35
N GLY A 55 24.15 -2.94 -10.49
CA GLY A 55 22.81 -2.44 -10.74
C GLY A 55 21.86 -2.39 -9.55
N ILE A 56 20.61 -2.05 -9.88
CA ILE A 56 19.49 -1.76 -8.98
C ILE A 56 19.33 -2.78 -7.85
N LEU A 57 19.72 -4.05 -8.07
CA LEU A 57 19.59 -5.14 -7.10
C LEU A 57 20.48 -4.99 -5.85
N GLY A 58 21.72 -4.50 -6.00
CA GLY A 58 22.63 -4.24 -4.88
C GLY A 58 22.17 -3.05 -4.04
N LEU A 59 21.64 -2.02 -4.70
CA LEU A 59 20.98 -0.88 -4.07
C LEU A 59 19.73 -1.33 -3.31
N LEU A 60 18.84 -2.12 -3.93
CA LEU A 60 17.65 -2.66 -3.26
C LEU A 60 17.98 -3.53 -2.04
N ASN A 61 19.04 -4.33 -2.09
CA ASN A 61 19.50 -5.11 -0.92
C ASN A 61 20.03 -4.21 0.21
N ALA A 62 20.72 -3.10 -0.11
CA ALA A 62 21.10 -2.11 0.89
C ALA A 62 19.89 -1.37 1.49
N PHE A 63 18.85 -1.11 0.68
CA PHE A 63 17.58 -0.54 1.11
C PHE A 63 16.68 -1.52 1.88
N SER A 64 16.94 -2.82 1.80
CA SER A 64 16.18 -3.89 2.50
C SER A 64 16.55 -4.04 3.98
N GLY A 65 17.41 -3.18 4.55
CA GLY A 65 17.65 -3.16 5.99
C GLY A 65 16.33 -2.99 6.75
N GLY A 66 16.04 -3.88 7.72
CA GLY A 66 14.70 -4.03 8.29
C GLY A 66 14.04 -2.74 8.80
N GLY A 67 14.80 -1.75 9.25
CA GLY A 67 14.28 -0.44 9.66
C GLY A 67 13.75 0.44 8.52
N LEU A 68 14.30 0.33 7.31
CA LEU A 68 13.90 1.14 6.16
C LEU A 68 12.54 0.71 5.60
N ILE A 69 12.24 -0.59 5.64
CA ILE A 69 10.96 -1.15 5.18
C ILE A 69 9.80 -0.53 5.97
N TYR A 70 9.89 -0.52 7.31
CA TYR A 70 8.88 0.13 8.15
C TYR A 70 8.76 1.64 7.89
N GLY A 71 9.87 2.31 7.57
CA GLY A 71 9.87 3.73 7.20
C GLY A 71 9.12 4.00 5.89
N ILE A 72 9.33 3.15 4.88
CA ILE A 72 8.61 3.22 3.59
C ILE A 72 7.11 3.01 3.82
N ASP A 73 6.73 2.06 4.68
CA ASP A 73 5.32 1.80 4.99
C ASP A 73 4.64 2.97 5.69
N PHE A 74 5.34 3.57 6.65
CA PHE A 74 4.85 4.76 7.33
C PHE A 74 4.65 5.94 6.35
N ILE A 75 5.60 6.15 5.44
CA ILE A 75 5.49 7.18 4.40
C ILE A 75 4.30 6.90 3.48
N ALA A 76 4.06 5.63 3.12
CA ALA A 76 2.91 5.26 2.29
C ALA A 76 1.58 5.59 3.00
N ILE A 77 1.44 5.27 4.28
CA ILE A 77 0.25 5.59 5.06
C ILE A 77 0.05 7.12 5.14
N ILE A 78 1.11 7.88 5.40
CA ILE A 78 1.05 9.37 5.41
C ILE A 78 0.63 9.89 4.03
N ALA A 79 1.19 9.35 2.95
CA ALA A 79 0.83 9.75 1.59
C ALA A 79 -0.66 9.56 1.32
N MET A 80 -1.24 8.47 1.85
CA MET A 80 -2.69 8.23 1.77
C MET A 80 -3.51 9.20 2.62
N LEU A 81 -3.05 9.54 3.82
CA LEU A 81 -3.71 10.56 4.65
C LEU A 81 -3.73 11.92 3.94
N ILE A 82 -2.60 12.32 3.35
CA ILE A 82 -2.51 13.53 2.53
C ILE A 82 -3.53 13.46 1.39
N TYR A 83 -3.62 12.33 0.68
CA TYR A 83 -4.59 12.14 -0.39
C TYR A 83 -6.05 12.30 0.09
N MET A 84 -6.42 11.71 1.22
CA MET A 84 -7.80 11.75 1.76
C MET A 84 -8.21 13.15 2.22
N ILE A 85 -7.29 13.89 2.85
CA ILE A 85 -7.56 15.23 3.40
C ILE A 85 -7.47 16.34 2.32
N SER A 86 -6.84 16.04 1.18
CA SER A 86 -6.70 17.00 0.08
C SER A 86 -8.03 17.36 -0.58
N LYS A 87 -8.17 18.65 -0.90
CA LYS A 87 -9.30 19.23 -1.63
C LYS A 87 -9.40 18.68 -3.06
N GLU A 88 -10.61 18.54 -3.60
CA GLU A 88 -10.79 18.23 -5.03
C GLU A 88 -10.71 19.52 -5.88
N LYS A 89 -10.40 19.39 -7.19
CA LYS A 89 -10.34 20.56 -8.09
C LYS A 89 -11.70 21.24 -8.25
N VAL A 90 -12.77 20.45 -8.35
CA VAL A 90 -14.15 20.88 -8.34
C VAL A 90 -14.80 20.19 -7.15
N GLU A 91 -15.10 20.97 -6.11
CA GLU A 91 -15.75 20.47 -4.91
C GLU A 91 -17.26 20.71 -5.06
N ASP A 92 -18.03 19.66 -4.87
CA ASP A 92 -19.49 19.68 -4.87
C ASP A 92 -19.96 18.76 -3.74
N ASP A 93 -21.14 18.99 -3.19
CA ASP A 93 -21.76 18.18 -2.14
C ASP A 93 -21.84 16.70 -2.56
N TYR A 94 -21.96 16.47 -3.87
CA TYR A 94 -21.91 15.13 -4.44
C TYR A 94 -20.56 14.44 -4.27
N ILE A 95 -19.43 15.15 -4.43
CA ILE A 95 -18.10 14.57 -4.25
C ILE A 95 -17.86 14.20 -2.78
N ASP A 96 -18.34 15.02 -1.85
CA ASP A 96 -18.26 14.73 -0.41
C ASP A 96 -19.03 13.46 -0.07
N LYS A 97 -20.25 13.33 -0.60
CA LYS A 97 -21.07 12.11 -0.48
C LYS A 97 -20.36 10.91 -1.10
N LEU A 98 -19.77 11.07 -2.28
CA LEU A 98 -19.06 10.01 -2.99
C LEU A 98 -17.87 9.48 -2.17
N ARG A 99 -17.08 10.37 -1.53
CA ARG A 99 -15.96 9.95 -0.66
C ARG A 99 -16.45 9.11 0.52
N LEU A 100 -17.53 9.55 1.17
CA LEU A 100 -18.11 8.82 2.31
C LEU A 100 -18.61 7.45 1.87
N GLU A 101 -19.36 7.37 0.79
CA GLU A 101 -19.87 6.10 0.28
C GLU A 101 -18.74 5.16 -0.16
N SER A 102 -17.69 5.68 -0.81
CA SER A 102 -16.52 4.87 -1.17
C SER A 102 -15.81 4.33 0.05
N PHE A 103 -15.65 5.13 1.11
CA PHE A 103 -15.07 4.67 2.37
C PHE A 103 -15.92 3.59 3.04
N GLN A 104 -17.23 3.79 3.14
CA GLN A 104 -18.17 2.80 3.69
C GLN A 104 -18.11 1.48 2.91
N LEU A 105 -18.16 1.55 1.58
CA LEU A 105 -18.13 0.38 0.71
C LEU A 105 -16.81 -0.38 0.87
N THR A 106 -15.69 0.34 0.93
CA THR A 106 -14.36 -0.26 1.17
C THR A 106 -14.32 -1.02 2.48
N PHE A 107 -14.85 -0.43 3.55
CA PHE A 107 -14.85 -1.06 4.87
C PHE A 107 -15.75 -2.29 4.91
N ILE A 108 -16.93 -2.24 4.27
CA ILE A 108 -17.84 -3.38 4.15
C ILE A 108 -17.16 -4.53 3.39
N ILE A 109 -16.54 -4.26 2.24
CA ILE A 109 -15.80 -5.28 1.47
C ILE A 109 -14.64 -5.83 2.28
N GLY A 110 -13.87 -4.97 2.95
CA GLY A 110 -12.74 -5.37 3.78
C GLY A 110 -13.17 -6.32 4.91
N LEU A 111 -14.24 -6.00 5.63
CA LEU A 111 -14.80 -6.85 6.68
C LEU A 111 -15.31 -8.20 6.16
N LEU A 112 -16.01 -8.20 5.01
CA LEU A 112 -16.46 -9.43 4.39
C LEU A 112 -15.27 -10.31 3.98
N ALA A 113 -14.23 -9.72 3.38
CA ALA A 113 -13.03 -10.43 2.97
C ALA A 113 -12.27 -11.02 4.17
N THR A 114 -12.07 -10.27 5.24
CA THR A 114 -11.38 -10.79 6.44
C THR A 114 -12.18 -11.86 7.15
N THR A 115 -13.51 -11.71 7.23
CA THR A 115 -14.39 -12.75 7.79
C THR A 115 -14.32 -14.02 6.97
N PHE A 116 -14.33 -13.90 5.63
CA PHE A 116 -14.20 -15.04 4.73
C PHE A 116 -12.84 -15.76 4.88
N ILE A 117 -11.74 -15.00 4.95
CA ILE A 117 -10.40 -15.56 5.19
C ILE A 117 -10.35 -16.28 6.54
N TYR A 118 -10.94 -15.68 7.59
CA TYR A 118 -11.00 -16.28 8.92
C TYR A 118 -11.74 -17.62 8.93
N MET A 119 -12.84 -17.74 8.16
CA MET A 119 -13.57 -19.00 8.03
C MET A 119 -12.75 -20.09 7.33
N LEU A 120 -11.90 -19.74 6.37
CA LEU A 120 -11.08 -20.69 5.61
C LEU A 120 -9.80 -21.10 6.35
N ALA A 121 -9.16 -20.16 7.06
CA ALA A 121 -7.84 -20.36 7.63
C ALA A 121 -7.76 -19.72 9.03
N LYS A 122 -8.33 -20.42 10.02
CA LYS A 122 -8.42 -19.98 11.42
C LYS A 122 -7.05 -19.63 12.06
N ASP A 123 -5.99 -20.33 11.66
CA ASP A 123 -4.65 -20.21 12.25
C ASP A 123 -3.71 -19.29 11.45
N LEU A 124 -4.24 -18.52 10.49
CA LEU A 124 -3.43 -17.67 9.63
C LEU A 124 -2.94 -16.44 10.41
N LYS A 125 -1.62 -16.38 10.64
CA LYS A 125 -0.97 -15.22 11.28
C LYS A 125 -0.72 -14.13 10.23
N LEU A 126 -1.62 -13.15 10.16
CA LEU A 126 -1.42 -11.94 9.35
C LEU A 126 -0.79 -10.83 10.20
N THR A 127 0.25 -10.19 9.67
CA THR A 127 0.70 -8.90 10.19
C THR A 127 -0.28 -7.79 9.79
N LEU A 128 -0.23 -6.67 10.51
CA LEU A 128 -1.13 -5.53 10.32
C LEU A 128 -1.05 -4.97 8.89
N ASP A 129 0.12 -5.02 8.26
CA ASP A 129 0.39 -4.44 6.95
C ASP A 129 -0.41 -5.15 5.85
N TYR A 130 -0.59 -6.47 5.97
CA TYR A 130 -1.43 -7.26 5.07
C TYR A 130 -2.92 -6.89 5.14
N PHE A 131 -3.35 -6.18 6.19
CA PHE A 131 -4.71 -5.65 6.28
C PHE A 131 -4.78 -4.20 5.78
N ILE A 132 -3.87 -3.33 6.22
CA ILE A 132 -3.91 -1.89 5.93
C ILE A 132 -3.73 -1.62 4.44
N PHE A 133 -2.70 -2.18 3.81
CA PHE A 133 -2.39 -1.85 2.41
C PHE A 133 -3.48 -2.26 1.43
N PRO A 134 -4.04 -3.49 1.49
CA PRO A 134 -5.17 -3.85 0.64
C PRO A 134 -6.41 -2.98 0.88
N LEU A 135 -6.67 -2.56 2.12
CA LEU A 135 -7.77 -1.65 2.44
C LEU A 135 -7.56 -0.27 1.78
N LEU A 136 -6.34 0.28 1.84
CA LEU A 136 -6.02 1.56 1.20
C LEU A 136 -6.09 1.50 -0.33
N TRP A 137 -5.57 0.43 -0.92
CA TRP A 137 -5.66 0.20 -2.37
C TRP A 137 -7.11 0.04 -2.85
N SER A 138 -7.91 -0.76 -2.13
CA SER A 138 -9.32 -0.94 -2.47
C SER A 138 -10.10 0.37 -2.36
N TYR A 139 -9.82 1.21 -1.36
CA TYR A 139 -10.41 2.56 -1.28
C TYR A 139 -10.13 3.40 -2.53
N ILE A 140 -8.86 3.48 -2.97
CA ILE A 140 -8.49 4.26 -4.16
C ILE A 140 -9.21 3.72 -5.40
N ILE A 141 -9.24 2.40 -5.57
CA ILE A 141 -9.87 1.74 -6.72
C ILE A 141 -11.39 2.02 -6.72
N ILE A 142 -12.07 1.80 -5.59
CA ILE A 142 -13.51 2.01 -5.45
C ILE A 142 -13.86 3.48 -5.69
N PHE A 143 -13.10 4.42 -5.10
CA PHE A 143 -13.29 5.84 -5.31
C PHE A 143 -13.08 6.24 -6.77
N PHE A 144 -12.05 5.70 -7.43
CA PHE A 144 -11.79 5.95 -8.84
C PHE A 144 -12.89 5.42 -9.76
N ILE A 145 -13.36 4.18 -9.54
CA ILE A 145 -14.44 3.57 -10.32
C ILE A 145 -15.73 4.37 -10.15
N LYS A 146 -16.14 4.64 -8.90
CA LYS A 146 -17.34 5.43 -8.61
C LYS A 146 -17.25 6.81 -9.27
N ARG A 147 -16.11 7.50 -9.13
CA ARG A 147 -15.91 8.81 -9.75
C ARG A 147 -16.15 8.79 -11.26
N LYS A 148 -15.68 7.76 -11.97
CA LYS A 148 -15.85 7.64 -13.43
C LYS A 148 -17.28 7.28 -13.85
N MET A 149 -18.07 6.67 -12.97
CA MET A 149 -19.47 6.33 -13.29
C MET A 149 -20.41 7.52 -13.20
N TYR A 150 -20.09 8.51 -12.36
CA TYR A 150 -20.99 9.64 -12.07
C TYR A 150 -20.56 10.99 -12.66
N LEU A 151 -19.33 11.09 -13.17
CA LEU A 151 -18.79 12.24 -13.91
C LEU A 151 -18.39 11.82 -15.32
#